data_AF-A0A090WYV5-F1
#
_entry.id   AF-A0A090WYV5-F1
#
_cell.length_a   1.000
_cell.length_b   1.000
_cell.length_c   1.000
_cell.angle_alpha   90.00
_cell.angle_beta   90.00
_cell.angle_gamma   90.00
#
_symmetry.space_group_name_H-M   'P 1'
#
loop_
_entity.id
_entity.type
_entity.pdbx_description
1 polymer ?
#
loop_
_entity_poly.entity_id
_entity_poly.type
_entity_poly.pdbx_seq_one_letter_code
_entity_poly.pdbx_strand_id
1 'polypeptide(L)'
;MKRNFTLITALLLGCVVGFSQQKKTESSIAFFKKIKTEKVISDPSVVWKNFGPGMSGYNEEFWCHPKDPNVMFMGGPDMHVSYGTWDNGEILAYHKKF
;
A
#
# COMPACT_ATOMS: atom_id res chain seq x y z
N MET A 1 25.00 -38.48 31.84
CA MET A 1 23.67 -37.83 32.01
C MET A 1 23.58 -36.43 31.39
N LYS A 2 24.61 -35.57 31.47
CA LYS A 2 24.56 -34.18 30.96
C LYS A 2 24.39 -34.05 29.43
N ARG A 3 24.99 -34.95 28.63
CA ARG A 3 24.96 -34.90 27.16
C ARG A 3 23.57 -35.17 26.54
N ASN A 4 22.76 -36.03 27.17
CA ASN A 4 21.40 -36.32 26.69
C ASN A 4 20.44 -35.18 27.05
N PHE A 5 20.68 -34.48 28.16
CA PHE A 5 19.89 -33.32 28.57
C PHE A 5 20.08 -32.14 27.60
N THR A 6 21.32 -31.89 27.15
CA THR A 6 21.64 -30.83 26.18
C THR A 6 20.99 -31.07 24.80
N LEU A 7 20.95 -32.33 24.35
CA LEU A 7 20.30 -32.71 23.09
C LEU A 7 18.79 -32.51 23.12
N ILE A 8 18.14 -32.84 24.25
CA ILE A 8 16.69 -32.64 24.42
C ILE A 8 16.33 -31.15 24.43
N THR A 9 17.11 -30.31 25.10
CA THR A 9 16.89 -28.85 25.10
C THR A 9 17.08 -28.22 23.72
N ALA A 10 18.03 -28.71 22.91
CA ALA A 10 18.23 -28.22 21.55
C ALA A 10 17.06 -28.62 20.61
N LEU A 11 16.52 -29.84 20.78
CA LEU A 11 15.38 -30.33 20.00
C LEU A 11 14.08 -29.55 20.31
N LEU A 12 13.86 -29.24 21.60
CA LEU A 12 12.73 -28.43 22.05
C LEU A 12 12.81 -26.99 21.53
N LEU A 13 14.01 -26.39 21.53
CA LEU A 13 14.19 -25.05 20.96
C LEU A 13 13.90 -25.03 19.45
N GLY A 14 14.37 -26.03 18.70
CA GLY A 14 14.14 -26.19 17.26
C GLY A 14 12.67 -26.36 16.88
N CYS A 15 11.90 -27.12 17.66
CA CYS A 15 10.45 -27.25 17.43
C CYS A 15 9.71 -25.92 17.56
N VAL A 16 10.02 -25.10 18.57
CA VAL A 16 9.31 -23.84 18.83
C VAL A 16 9.52 -22.82 17.70
N VAL A 17 10.70 -22.76 17.09
CA VAL A 17 10.97 -21.86 15.95
C VAL A 17 10.23 -22.29 14.68
N GLY A 18 10.11 -23.60 14.43
CA GLY A 18 9.42 -24.15 13.26
C GLY A 18 7.91 -23.86 13.27
N PHE A 19 7.24 -24.02 14.43
CA PHE A 19 5.81 -23.73 14.54
C PHE A 19 5.46 -22.25 14.33
N SER A 20 6.36 -21.33 14.70
CA SER A 20 6.11 -19.89 14.52
C SER A 20 6.20 -19.43 13.07
N GLN A 21 6.94 -20.13 12.21
CA GLN A 21 7.06 -19.78 10.78
C GLN A 21 5.83 -20.21 9.96
N GLN A 22 5.22 -21.34 10.31
CA GLN A 22 4.07 -21.89 9.56
C GLN A 22 2.82 -20.99 9.69
N LYS A 23 2.56 -20.45 10.88
CA LYS A 23 1.41 -19.56 11.16
C LYS A 23 1.49 -18.23 10.40
N LYS A 24 2.70 -17.72 10.14
CA LYS A 24 2.91 -16.47 9.41
C LYS A 24 2.59 -16.62 7.92
N THR A 25 2.96 -17.75 7.33
CA THR A 25 2.76 -18.07 5.89
C THR A 25 1.30 -18.35 5.54
N GLU A 26 0.54 -19.01 6.43
CA GLU A 26 -0.91 -19.20 6.19
C GLU A 26 -1.66 -17.85 6.23
N SER A 27 -1.26 -16.95 7.15
CA SER A 27 -1.90 -15.63 7.26
C SER A 27 -1.66 -14.75 6.03
N SER A 28 -0.49 -14.86 5.39
CA SER A 28 -0.17 -14.07 4.20
C SER A 28 -0.95 -14.57 2.97
N ILE A 29 -1.10 -15.88 2.79
CA ILE A 29 -1.89 -16.45 1.69
C ILE A 29 -3.36 -16.00 1.79
N ALA A 30 -3.94 -16.06 3.00
CA ALA A 30 -5.31 -15.61 3.24
C ALA A 30 -5.47 -14.10 2.94
N PHE A 31 -4.52 -13.28 3.38
CA PHE A 31 -4.51 -11.85 3.10
C PHE A 31 -4.43 -11.54 1.59
N PHE A 32 -3.51 -12.18 0.87
CA PHE A 32 -3.37 -11.97 -0.59
C PHE A 32 -4.59 -12.46 -1.37
N LYS A 33 -5.31 -13.49 -0.88
CA LYS A 33 -6.58 -13.92 -1.47
C LYS A 33 -7.67 -12.85 -1.25
N LYS A 34 -7.72 -12.25 -0.06
CA LYS A 34 -8.70 -11.20 0.29
C LYS A 34 -8.53 -9.95 -0.56
N ILE A 35 -7.32 -9.41 -0.69
CA ILE A 35 -7.08 -8.15 -1.42
C ILE A 35 -7.31 -8.26 -2.94
N LYS A 36 -7.48 -9.46 -3.49
CA LYS A 36 -7.87 -9.66 -4.90
C LYS A 36 -9.33 -9.34 -5.17
N THR A 37 -10.19 -9.49 -4.16
CA THR A 37 -11.65 -9.32 -4.29
C THR A 37 -12.17 -8.15 -3.49
N GLU A 38 -11.45 -7.73 -2.45
CA GLU A 38 -11.90 -6.71 -1.52
C GLU A 38 -10.94 -5.52 -1.49
N LYS A 39 -11.50 -4.31 -1.44
CA LYS A 39 -10.73 -3.10 -1.15
C LYS A 39 -10.43 -3.06 0.35
N VAL A 40 -9.17 -3.24 0.72
CA VAL A 40 -8.70 -3.13 2.10
C VAL A 40 -8.14 -1.73 2.33
N ILE A 41 -8.61 -1.06 3.38
CA ILE A 41 -8.11 0.26 3.78
C ILE A 41 -6.74 0.08 4.43
N SER A 42 -5.77 0.92 4.05
CA SER A 42 -4.43 0.92 4.63
C SER A 42 -4.48 1.25 6.13
N ASP A 43 -3.54 0.67 6.88
CA ASP A 43 -3.33 1.04 8.28
C ASP A 43 -2.89 2.52 8.37
N PRO A 44 -3.55 3.35 9.19
CA PRO A 44 -3.24 4.77 9.30
C PRO A 44 -1.86 5.07 9.91
N SER A 45 -1.19 4.09 10.53
CA SER A 45 0.21 4.22 10.96
C SER A 45 1.21 4.19 9.79
N VAL A 46 0.79 3.74 8.61
CA VAL A 46 1.64 3.67 7.41
C VAL A 46 1.39 4.89 6.53
N VAL A 47 2.42 5.73 6.41
CA VAL A 47 2.39 6.93 5.57
C VAL A 47 3.11 6.66 4.25
N TRP A 48 2.37 6.68 3.14
CA TRP A 48 2.94 6.61 1.80
C TRP A 48 3.44 7.99 1.38
N LYS A 49 4.74 8.12 1.06
CA LYS A 49 5.35 9.35 0.56
C LYS A 49 5.92 9.09 -0.82
N ASN A 50 5.59 9.96 -1.78
CA ASN A 50 6.22 9.94 -3.09
C ASN A 50 7.71 10.27 -2.96
N PHE A 51 8.57 9.40 -3.47
CA PHE A 51 10.02 9.60 -3.54
C PHE A 51 10.39 9.93 -4.98
N GLY A 52 10.18 11.18 -5.39
CA GLY A 52 10.49 11.65 -6.74
C GLY A 52 9.75 12.94 -7.08
N PRO A 53 10.23 13.70 -8.08
CA PRO A 53 9.52 14.87 -8.55
C PRO A 53 8.11 14.46 -9.01
N GLY A 54 7.09 15.08 -8.41
CA GLY A 54 5.71 14.88 -8.81
C GLY A 54 5.51 15.39 -10.23
N MET A 55 4.83 14.61 -11.07
CA MET A 55 4.45 14.98 -12.45
C MET A 55 5.63 15.16 -13.42
N SER A 56 6.28 14.06 -13.83
CA SER A 56 7.25 14.07 -14.94
C SER A 56 6.64 13.72 -16.30
N GLY A 57 5.33 13.98 -16.49
CA GLY A 57 4.56 13.53 -17.65
C GLY A 57 3.81 14.67 -18.34
N TYR A 58 3.29 14.36 -19.53
CA TYR A 58 2.41 15.24 -20.28
C TYR A 58 0.98 15.19 -19.71
N ASN A 59 0.34 16.35 -19.57
CA ASN A 59 -1.08 16.45 -19.23
C ASN A 59 -1.81 17.03 -20.44
N GLU A 60 -2.86 16.37 -20.89
CA GLU A 60 -3.66 16.82 -22.05
C GLU A 60 -4.80 17.73 -21.64
N GLU A 61 -5.28 17.59 -20.40
CA GLU A 61 -6.50 18.24 -19.97
C GLU A 61 -6.38 18.83 -18.56
N PHE A 62 -6.96 20.01 -18.42
CA PHE A 62 -7.06 20.74 -17.17
C PHE A 62 -8.48 21.30 -17.02
N TRP A 63 -9.16 20.93 -15.94
CA TRP A 63 -10.57 21.22 -15.72
C TRP A 63 -10.77 21.91 -14.37
N CYS A 64 -11.16 23.19 -14.37
CA CYS A 64 -11.59 23.88 -13.16
C CYS A 64 -13.06 23.57 -12.87
N HIS A 65 -13.39 23.33 -11.59
CA HIS A 65 -14.79 23.16 -11.20
C HIS A 65 -15.54 24.48 -11.37
N PRO A 66 -16.71 24.50 -12.04
CA PRO A 66 -17.37 25.73 -12.47
C PRO A 66 -17.95 26.58 -11.31
N LYS A 67 -18.03 26.02 -10.10
CA LYS A 67 -18.61 26.69 -8.92
C LYS A 67 -17.69 26.72 -7.71
N ASP A 68 -16.63 25.91 -7.71
CA ASP A 68 -15.74 25.79 -6.56
C ASP A 68 -14.33 26.13 -7.02
N PRO A 69 -13.81 27.32 -6.66
CA PRO A 69 -12.48 27.74 -7.09
C PRO A 69 -11.37 26.88 -6.53
N ASN A 70 -11.61 26.09 -5.47
CA ASN A 70 -10.59 25.26 -4.87
C ASN A 70 -10.42 23.91 -5.59
N VAL A 71 -11.35 23.56 -6.49
CA VAL A 71 -11.40 22.23 -7.10
C VAL A 71 -10.96 22.31 -8.56
N MET A 72 -9.85 21.64 -8.88
CA MET A 72 -9.38 21.45 -10.24
C MET A 72 -9.00 19.99 -10.48
N PHE A 73 -9.14 19.52 -11.71
CA PHE A 73 -8.76 18.18 -12.15
C PHE A 73 -7.75 18.25 -13.29
N MET A 74 -6.77 17.35 -13.27
CA MET A 74 -5.76 17.19 -14.32
C MET A 74 -5.79 15.76 -14.84
N GLY A 75 -5.94 15.59 -16.14
CA GLY A 75 -5.95 14.28 -16.79
C GLY A 75 -4.72 14.07 -17.67
N GLY A 76 -4.07 12.92 -17.53
CA GLY A 76 -3.07 12.41 -18.47
C GLY A 76 -3.63 11.21 -19.25
N PRO A 77 -4.17 11.41 -20.46
CA PRO A 77 -4.78 10.35 -21.26
C PRO A 77 -3.80 9.24 -21.64
N ASP A 78 -2.55 9.58 -21.91
CA ASP A 78 -1.48 8.64 -22.26
C ASP A 78 -1.16 7.63 -21.13
N MET A 79 -1.19 8.09 -19.88
CA MET A 79 -0.83 7.27 -18.71
C MET A 79 -2.04 6.76 -17.93
N HIS A 80 -3.27 7.03 -18.39
CA HIS A 80 -4.53 6.72 -17.69
C HIS A 80 -4.57 7.15 -16.21
N VAL A 81 -3.82 8.20 -15.86
CA VAL A 81 -3.82 8.79 -14.52
C VAL A 81 -4.66 10.06 -14.53
N SER A 82 -5.39 10.28 -13.44
CA SER A 82 -6.03 11.57 -13.19
C SER A 82 -5.65 12.05 -11.80
N TYR A 83 -5.58 13.36 -11.66
CA TYR A 83 -5.24 14.05 -10.43
C TYR A 83 -6.31 15.09 -10.13
N GLY A 84 -6.50 15.38 -8.85
CA GLY A 84 -7.39 16.43 -8.39
C GLY A 84 -6.72 17.23 -7.27
N THR A 85 -7.09 18.49 -7.18
CA THR A 85 -6.84 19.36 -6.03
C THR A 85 -8.19 19.81 -5.48
N TRP A 86 -8.24 20.01 -4.17
CA TRP A 86 -9.36 20.60 -3.44
C TRP A 86 -8.89 21.79 -2.58
N ASP A 87 -7.69 22.29 -2.86
CA ASP A 87 -6.97 23.34 -2.16
C ASP A 87 -6.37 24.36 -3.14
N ASN A 88 -7.06 24.59 -4.27
CA ASN A 88 -6.67 25.59 -5.28
C ASN A 88 -5.26 25.36 -5.86
N GLY A 89 -4.83 24.10 -5.96
CA GLY A 89 -3.57 23.71 -6.58
C GLY A 89 -2.37 23.66 -5.65
N GLU A 90 -2.54 23.74 -4.33
CA GLU A 90 -1.43 23.55 -3.38
C GLU A 90 -0.95 22.08 -3.36
N ILE A 91 -1.87 21.12 -3.41
CA ILE A 91 -1.54 19.68 -3.45
C ILE A 91 -2.38 18.98 -4.52
N LEU A 92 -1.70 18.17 -5.35
CA LEU A 92 -2.33 17.24 -6.28
C LEU A 92 -2.42 15.84 -5.66
N ALA A 93 -3.63 15.33 -5.50
CA ALA A 93 -3.89 13.96 -5.08
C ALA A 93 -4.30 13.09 -6.27
N TYR A 94 -3.91 11.81 -6.23
CA TYR A 94 -4.35 10.82 -7.22
C TYR A 94 -5.87 10.69 -7.20
N HIS A 95 -6.51 10.94 -8.34
CA HIS A 95 -7.92 10.74 -8.55
C HIS A 95 -8.11 9.57 -9.51
N LYS A 96 -8.65 8.45 -9.03
CA LYS A 96 -8.97 7.32 -9.91
C LYS A 96 -10.36 7.55 -10.51
N LYS A 97 -10.43 7.93 -11.79
CA LYS A 97 -11.67 7.88 -12.57
C LYS A 97 -12.04 6.39 -12.72
N PHE A 98 -13.26 6.02 -12.34
CA PHE A 98 -13.76 4.64 -12.43
C PHE A 98 -13.95 4.20 -13.88
#